data_AF-A0A9W8AL84-F1
#
_entry.id   AF-A0A9W8AL84-F1
#
_cell.length_a   1.000
_cell.length_b   1.000
_cell.length_c   1.000
_cell.angle_alpha   90.00
_cell.angle_beta   90.00
_cell.angle_gamma   90.00
#
_symmetry.space_group_name_H-M   'P 1'
#
loop_
_entity.id
_entity.type
_entity.pdbx_description
1 polymer ?
#
loop_
_entity_poly.entity_id
_entity_poly.type
_entity_poly.pdbx_seq_one_letter_code
_entity_poly.pdbx_strand_id
1 'polypeptide(L)'
;MFGPNNITACHGLILTAWSIGAVGGGLLFTNLFNSYVDKYGIDHYLPYVVNIWWIFGVVSFGFVLVFFIRSLIRDRLFPAVPGQIFRVRIFGRMVRLVRGDRLRLEILSPEQETNEWEEYLMLCIIKLRLVKNDTLTQAAF
;
A
#
# COMPACT_ATOMS: atom_id res chain seq x y z
N MET A 1 -8.41 -1.45 -0.84
CA MET A 1 -8.95 -0.40 0.05
C MET A 1 -10.10 -0.95 0.87
N PHE A 2 -10.14 -0.64 2.16
CA PHE A 2 -11.10 -1.17 3.13
C PHE A 2 -12.55 -1.13 2.59
N GLY A 3 -13.35 -2.17 2.90
CA GLY A 3 -14.73 -2.23 2.42
C GLY A 3 -15.58 -1.05 2.92
N PRO A 4 -16.78 -0.81 2.35
CA PRO A 4 -17.64 0.31 2.73
C PRO A 4 -17.89 0.41 4.24
N ASN A 5 -17.93 -0.74 4.91
CA ASN A 5 -18.17 -0.87 6.34
C ASN A 5 -17.00 -0.37 7.22
N ASN A 6 -15.81 -0.17 6.65
CA ASN A 6 -14.57 0.15 7.38
C ASN A 6 -14.00 1.54 7.04
N ILE A 7 -14.78 2.41 6.39
CA ILE A 7 -14.34 3.74 5.97
C ILE A 7 -13.95 4.60 7.18
N THR A 8 -14.77 4.63 8.23
CA THR A 8 -14.52 5.43 9.43
C THR A 8 -13.24 5.04 10.15
N ALA A 9 -13.00 3.73 10.31
CA ALA A 9 -11.77 3.23 10.94
C ALA A 9 -10.52 3.58 10.12
N CYS A 10 -10.61 3.48 8.79
CA CYS A 10 -9.55 3.89 7.88
C CYS A 10 -9.26 5.40 8.02
N HIS A 11 -10.30 6.23 8.08
CA HIS A 11 -10.15 7.68 8.26
C HIS A 11 -9.47 8.01 9.59
N GLY A 12 -9.87 7.35 10.68
CA GLY A 12 -9.23 7.50 11.99
C GLY A 12 -7.73 7.19 11.96
N LEU A 13 -7.34 6.08 11.32
CA LEU A 13 -5.92 5.72 11.17
C LEU A 13 -5.12 6.77 10.41
N ILE A 14 -5.68 7.35 9.34
CA ILE A 14 -5.02 8.40 8.56
C ILE A 14 -4.80 9.64 9.42
N LEU A 15 -5.83 10.08 10.17
CA LEU A 15 -5.73 11.23 11.06
C LEU A 15 -4.72 11.00 12.19
N THR A 16 -4.69 9.80 12.78
CA THR A 16 -3.70 9.45 13.80
C THR A 16 -2.28 9.49 13.22
N ALA A 17 -2.06 8.91 12.03
CA ALA A 17 -0.76 8.96 11.37
C ALA A 17 -0.33 10.40 11.06
N TRP A 18 -1.27 11.23 10.60
CA TRP A 18 -1.03 12.66 10.36
C TRP A 18 -0.62 13.39 11.65
N SER A 19 -1.35 13.17 12.74
CA SER A 19 -1.05 13.79 14.04
C SER A 19 0.33 13.37 14.58
N ILE A 20 0.69 12.09 14.45
CA ILE A 20 2.02 11.59 14.84
C ILE A 20 3.11 12.27 13.99
N GLY A 21 2.91 12.37 12.68
CA GLY A 21 3.84 13.04 11.78
C GLY A 21 4.00 14.53 12.10
N ALA A 22 2.91 15.23 12.40
CA ALA A 22 2.93 16.65 12.74
C ALA A 22 3.64 16.92 14.08
N VAL A 23 3.29 16.17 15.13
CA VAL A 23 3.91 16.35 16.46
C VAL A 23 5.35 15.87 16.46
N GLY A 24 5.62 14.67 15.96
CA GLY A 24 6.97 14.10 15.91
C GLY A 24 7.90 14.90 15.01
N GLY A 25 7.43 15.32 13.84
CA GLY A 25 8.18 16.17 12.92
C GLY A 25 8.46 17.56 13.51
N GLY A 26 7.48 18.16 14.19
CA GLY A 26 7.66 19.44 14.87
C GLY A 26 8.69 19.38 15.99
N LEU A 27 8.63 18.35 16.85
CA LEU A 27 9.61 18.15 17.92
C LEU A 27 11.02 17.91 17.39
N LEU A 28 11.16 17.09 16.34
CA LEU A 28 12.44 16.85 15.68
C LEU A 28 13.01 18.15 15.09
N PHE A 29 12.17 18.93 14.41
CA PHE A 29 12.55 20.23 13.86
C PHE A 29 13.05 21.17 14.96
N THR A 30 12.30 21.33 16.06
CA THR A 30 12.69 22.21 17.16
C THR A 30 14.00 21.77 17.80
N ASN A 31 14.19 20.46 18.00
CA ASN A 31 15.43 19.93 18.58
C ASN A 31 16.65 20.20 17.69
N LEU A 32 16.54 19.92 16.38
CA LEU A 32 17.60 20.19 15.41
C LEU A 32 17.88 21.69 15.29
N PHE A 33 16.83 22.51 15.19
CA PHE A 33 16.98 23.96 15.09
C PHE A 33 17.75 24.52 16.30
N ASN A 34 17.33 24.19 17.52
CA ASN A 34 17.98 24.69 18.74
C ASN A 34 19.43 24.19 18.84
N SER A 35 19.71 22.92 18.52
CA SER A 35 21.08 22.39 18.56
C SER A 35 22.05 23.14 17.63
N TYR A 36 21.57 23.58 16.45
CA TYR A 36 22.39 24.33 15.51
C TYR A 36 22.44 25.83 15.85
N VAL A 37 21.37 26.40 16.39
CA VAL A 37 21.37 27.78 16.88
C VAL A 37 22.30 27.94 18.08
N ASP A 38 22.31 26.99 19.02
CA ASP A 38 23.20 27.02 20.19
C ASP A 38 24.68 26.95 19.77
N LYS A 39 24.97 26.33 18.63
CA LYS A 39 26.34 26.14 18.13
C LYS A 39 26.83 27.27 17.23
N TYR A 40 25.96 27.82 16.39
CA TYR A 40 26.34 28.79 15.35
C TYR A 40 25.70 30.17 15.53
N GLY A 41 24.76 30.33 16.46
CA GLY A 41 23.97 31.56 16.62
C GLY A 41 22.75 31.60 15.69
N ILE A 42 21.77 32.44 16.06
CA ILE A 42 20.47 32.53 15.36
C ILE A 42 20.56 33.20 13.99
N ASP A 43 21.56 34.06 13.79
CA ASP A 43 21.77 34.82 12.55
C ASP A 43 22.45 33.99 11.45
N HIS A 44 22.98 32.81 11.80
CA HIS A 44 23.55 31.90 10.82
C HIS A 44 22.45 31.18 10.03
N TYR A 45 22.64 31.03 8.72
CA TYR A 45 21.67 30.37 7.83
C TYR A 45 21.62 28.83 7.99
N LEU A 46 22.66 28.24 8.58
CA LEU A 46 22.87 26.79 8.72
C LEU A 46 21.71 26.04 9.40
N PRO A 47 21.14 26.48 10.53
CA PRO A 47 20.02 25.83 11.20
C PRO A 47 18.79 25.68 10.29
N TYR A 48 18.54 26.65 9.41
CA TYR A 48 17.42 26.62 8.46
C TYR A 48 17.68 25.64 7.31
N VAL A 49 18.88 25.68 6.71
CA VAL A 49 19.23 24.81 5.59
C VAL A 49 19.21 23.33 6.01
N VAL A 50 19.78 23.00 7.17
CA VAL A 50 19.79 21.63 7.68
C VAL A 50 18.37 21.10 7.90
N ASN A 51 17.49 21.92 8.48
CA ASN A 51 16.09 21.53 8.68
C ASN A 51 15.35 21.28 7.36
N ILE A 52 15.57 22.10 6.33
CA ILE A 52 14.98 21.89 5.00
C ILE A 52 15.44 20.54 4.41
N TRP A 53 16.72 20.19 4.54
CA TRP A 53 17.23 18.90 4.08
C TRP A 53 16.61 17.72 4.82
N TRP A 54 16.35 17.85 6.13
CA TRP A 54 15.64 16.83 6.91
C TRP A 54 14.19 16.65 6.43
N ILE A 55 13.47 17.75 6.22
CA ILE A 55 12.10 17.70 5.66
C ILE A 55 12.13 17.01 4.29
N PHE A 56 13.08 17.39 3.43
CA PHE A 56 13.23 16.78 2.11
C PHE A 56 13.55 15.28 2.21
N GLY A 57 14.37 14.86 3.16
CA GLY A 57 14.68 13.45 3.39
C GLY A 57 13.44 12.65 3.80
N VAL A 58 12.64 13.16 4.74
CA VAL A 58 11.41 12.51 5.19
C VAL A 58 10.36 12.44 4.06
N VAL A 59 10.17 13.54 3.32
CA VAL A 59 9.24 13.59 2.19
C VAL A 59 9.68 12.64 1.08
N SER A 60 10.96 12.62 0.73
CA SER A 60 11.52 11.71 -0.28
C SER A 60 11.37 10.25 0.14
N PHE A 61 11.60 9.93 1.41
CA PHE A 61 11.38 8.58 1.94
C PHE A 61 9.89 8.19 1.88
N GLY A 62 8.99 9.07 2.31
CA GLY A 62 7.54 8.85 2.19
C GLY A 62 7.10 8.64 0.75
N PHE A 63 7.63 9.43 -0.18
CA PHE A 63 7.39 9.27 -1.62
C PHE A 63 7.84 7.91 -2.15
N VAL A 64 9.01 7.43 -1.74
CA VAL A 64 9.49 6.07 -2.08
C VAL A 64 8.54 5.01 -1.54
N LEU A 65 8.05 5.16 -0.30
CA LEU A 65 7.10 4.22 0.30
C LEU A 65 5.77 4.13 -0.46
N VAL A 66 5.30 5.22 -1.08
CA VAL A 66 4.06 5.22 -1.88
C VAL A 66 4.12 4.23 -3.04
N PHE A 67 5.29 4.01 -3.65
CA PHE A 67 5.43 3.02 -4.73
C PHE A 67 5.19 1.57 -4.30
N PHE A 68 5.29 1.28 -3.00
CA PHE A 68 5.02 -0.06 -2.47
C PHE A 68 3.54 -0.29 -2.14
N ILE A 69 2.70 0.76 -2.20
CA ILE A 69 1.27 0.66 -1.93
C ILE A 69 0.53 0.12 -3.16
N ARG A 70 -0.09 -1.04 -3.02
CA ARG A 70 -0.96 -1.62 -4.07
C ARG A 70 -2.30 -0.90 -4.12
N SER A 71 -2.44 0.07 -5.02
CA SER A 71 -3.66 0.87 -5.17
C SER A 71 -4.71 0.29 -6.11
N LEU A 72 -4.33 -0.59 -7.07
CA LEU A 72 -5.29 -1.15 -8.03
C LEU A 72 -6.19 -2.24 -7.43
N ILE A 73 -7.48 -2.19 -7.80
CA ILE A 73 -8.48 -3.23 -7.47
C ILE A 73 -8.07 -4.59 -8.05
N ARG A 74 -7.54 -4.60 -9.27
CA ARG A 74 -7.05 -5.80 -9.96
C ARG A 74 -5.91 -6.48 -9.19
N ASP A 75 -4.97 -5.71 -8.66
CA ASP A 75 -3.88 -6.23 -7.80
C ASP A 75 -4.37 -6.85 -6.49
N ARG A 76 -5.52 -6.38 -6.00
CA ARG A 76 -6.09 -6.80 -4.72
C ARG A 76 -6.91 -8.08 -4.84
N LEU A 77 -7.76 -8.16 -5.86
CA LEU A 77 -8.65 -9.30 -6.06
C LEU A 77 -7.98 -10.44 -6.82
N PHE A 78 -6.79 -10.21 -7.38
CA PHE A 78 -6.10 -11.24 -8.13
C PHE A 78 -5.90 -12.50 -7.27
N PRO A 79 -6.36 -13.68 -7.72
CA PRO A 79 -6.33 -14.89 -6.92
C PRO A 79 -4.91 -15.18 -6.42
N ALA A 80 -4.79 -15.56 -5.14
CA ALA A 80 -3.52 -16.01 -4.58
C ALA A 80 -3.26 -17.43 -5.10
N VAL A 81 -2.11 -17.62 -5.76
CA VAL A 81 -1.68 -18.95 -6.21
C VAL A 81 -1.24 -19.74 -4.96
N PRO A 82 -1.56 -21.04 -4.83
CA PRO A 82 -1.13 -21.84 -3.69
C PRO A 82 0.41 -21.79 -3.54
N GLY A 83 0.88 -21.43 -2.34
CA GLY A 83 2.31 -21.27 -2.04
C GLY A 83 2.89 -19.86 -2.25
N GLN A 84 2.09 -18.87 -2.62
CA GLN A 84 2.58 -17.50 -2.83
C GLN A 84 2.93 -16.79 -1.52
N ILE A 85 4.19 -16.40 -1.32
CA ILE A 85 4.65 -15.65 -0.13
C ILE A 85 4.48 -14.15 -0.34
N PHE A 86 4.90 -13.66 -1.52
CA PHE A 86 5.05 -12.23 -1.77
C PHE A 86 4.59 -11.85 -3.17
N ARG A 87 4.04 -10.63 -3.30
CA ARG A 87 3.58 -10.05 -4.55
C ARG A 87 3.97 -8.58 -4.58
N VAL A 88 4.68 -8.12 -5.58
CA VAL A 88 4.88 -6.67 -5.76
C VAL A 88 4.72 -6.35 -7.23
N ARG A 89 4.03 -5.25 -7.51
CA ARG A 89 3.98 -4.67 -8.84
C ARG A 89 5.13 -3.67 -8.93
N ILE A 90 6.11 -3.96 -9.77
CA ILE A 90 7.24 -3.06 -10.01
C ILE A 90 7.18 -2.67 -11.49
N PHE A 91 7.14 -1.36 -11.78
CA PHE A 91 7.08 -0.81 -13.14
C PHE A 91 5.98 -1.42 -14.04
N GLY A 92 4.78 -1.63 -13.49
CA GLY A 92 3.64 -2.15 -14.26
C GLY A 92 3.68 -3.66 -14.53
N ARG A 93 4.70 -4.38 -14.04
CA ARG A 93 4.75 -5.85 -14.10
C ARG A 93 4.51 -6.45 -12.72
N MET A 94 3.73 -7.52 -12.66
CA MET A 94 3.52 -8.27 -11.43
C MET A 94 4.65 -9.27 -11.21
N VAL A 95 5.41 -9.08 -10.13
CA VAL A 95 6.39 -10.03 -9.64
C VAL A 95 5.77 -10.82 -8.49
N ARG A 96 5.73 -12.14 -8.64
CA ARG A 96 5.27 -13.08 -7.62
C ARG A 96 6.43 -13.93 -7.15
N LEU A 97 6.47 -14.15 -5.85
CA LEU A 97 7.38 -15.09 -5.23
C LEU A 97 6.56 -16.28 -4.74
N VAL A 98 6.70 -17.40 -5.44
CA VAL A 98 5.95 -18.64 -5.17
C VAL A 98 6.89 -19.65 -4.53
N ARG A 99 6.44 -20.23 -3.41
CA ARG A 99 7.13 -21.28 -2.66
C ARG A 99 6.46 -22.62 -2.94
N GLY A 100 7.07 -23.39 -3.84
CA GLY A 100 6.87 -24.84 -3.94
C GLY A 100 8.07 -25.58 -3.37
N ASP A 101 8.60 -26.58 -4.09
CA ASP A 101 9.87 -27.27 -3.77
C ASP A 101 11.12 -26.39 -3.93
N ARG A 102 11.04 -25.30 -4.70
CA ARG A 102 12.07 -24.26 -4.83
C ARG A 102 11.42 -22.88 -4.85
N LEU A 103 12.15 -21.86 -4.41
CA LEU A 103 11.75 -20.45 -4.54
C LEU A 103 11.75 -20.07 -6.02
N ARG A 104 10.58 -19.79 -6.59
CA ARG A 104 10.44 -19.31 -7.98
C ARG A 104 10.00 -17.86 -7.99
N LEU A 105 10.78 -17.03 -8.66
CA LEU A 105 10.43 -15.67 -9.02
C LEU A 105 9.72 -15.72 -10.37
N GLU A 106 8.42 -15.47 -10.37
CA GLU A 106 7.62 -15.41 -11.59
C GLU A 106 7.30 -13.96 -11.89
N ILE A 107 7.79 -13.49 -13.04
CA ILE A 107 7.44 -12.20 -13.60
C ILE A 107 6.32 -12.47 -14.60
N LEU A 108 5.09 -12.12 -14.23
CA LEU A 108 3.95 -12.30 -15.13
C LEU A 108 4.03 -11.29 -16.28
N SER A 109 3.82 -11.79 -17.49
CA SER A 109 3.57 -10.93 -18.65
C SER A 109 2.15 -10.32 -18.57
N PRO A 110 1.89 -9.17 -19.23
CA PRO A 110 0.58 -8.52 -19.22
C PRO A 110 -0.55 -9.39 -19.79
N GLU A 111 -0.22 -10.25 -20.76
CA GLU A 111 -1.16 -11.17 -21.40
C GLU A 111 -1.58 -12.30 -20.44
N GLN A 112 -0.60 -12.91 -19.76
CA GLN A 112 -0.86 -13.92 -18.72
C GLN A 112 -1.68 -13.35 -17.57
N GLU A 113 -1.40 -12.11 -17.16
CA GLU A 113 -2.19 -11.42 -16.12
C GLU A 113 -3.64 -11.18 -16.57
N THR A 114 -3.90 -11.06 -17.87
CA THR A 114 -5.26 -10.84 -18.39
C THR A 114 -6.05 -12.13 -18.49
N ASN A 115 -5.43 -13.20 -18.97
CA ASN A 115 -6.06 -14.50 -19.01
C ASN A 115 -6.41 -15.02 -17.60
N GLU A 116 -5.45 -14.97 -16.65
CA GLU A 116 -5.71 -15.39 -15.26
C GLU A 116 -6.81 -14.55 -14.60
N TRP A 117 -6.92 -13.27 -14.96
CA TRP A 117 -7.95 -12.37 -14.44
C TRP A 117 -9.33 -12.68 -15.00
N GLU A 118 -9.43 -12.97 -16.30
CA GLU A 118 -10.68 -13.32 -16.96
C GLU A 118 -11.21 -14.67 -16.46
N GLU A 119 -10.35 -15.68 -16.32
CA GLU A 119 -10.71 -16.97 -15.73
C GLU A 119 -11.27 -16.79 -14.31
N TYR A 120 -10.61 -15.96 -13.50
CA TYR A 120 -11.08 -15.63 -12.15
C TYR A 120 -12.47 -14.97 -12.15
N LEU A 121 -12.69 -13.99 -13.03
CA LEU A 121 -13.99 -13.33 -13.15
C LEU A 121 -15.09 -14.31 -13.56
N MET A 122 -14.80 -15.21 -14.50
CA MET A 122 -15.76 -16.24 -14.94
C MET A 122 -16.15 -17.18 -13.80
N LEU A 123 -15.18 -17.66 -13.02
CA LEU A 123 -15.44 -18.48 -11.84
C LEU A 123 -16.29 -17.76 -10.80
N CYS A 124 -16.00 -16.48 -10.55
CA CYS A 124 -16.81 -15.64 -9.65
C CYS A 124 -18.26 -15.50 -10.15
N ILE A 125 -18.46 -15.26 -11.44
CA ILE A 125 -19.81 -15.14 -12.03
C ILE A 125 -20.59 -16.44 -11.89
N ILE A 126 -19.98 -17.59 -12.19
CA ILE A 126 -20.60 -18.91 -12.05
C ILE A 126 -21.02 -19.14 -10.59
N LYS A 127 -20.11 -18.88 -9.64
CA LYS A 127 -20.39 -19.04 -8.21
C LYS A 127 -21.55 -18.16 -7.75
N LEU A 128 -21.60 -16.90 -8.20
CA LEU A 128 -22.71 -16.00 -7.88
C LEU A 128 -24.05 -16.47 -8.45
N ARG A 129 -24.06 -17.03 -9.67
CA ARG A 129 -25.29 -17.61 -10.25
C ARG A 129 -25.77 -18.83 -9.48
N LEU A 130 -24.86 -19.72 -9.07
CA LEU A 130 -25.21 -20.89 -8.28
C LEU A 130 -25.83 -20.49 -6.93
N VAL A 131 -25.19 -19.57 -6.21
CA VAL A 131 -25.71 -19.06 -4.93
C VAL A 131 -27.09 -18.41 -5.12
N LYS A 132 -27.26 -17.61 -6.18
CA LYS A 132 -28.55 -16.99 -6.47
C LYS A 132 -29.63 -18.05 -6.75
N ASN A 133 -29.32 -19.09 -7.51
CA ASN A 133 -30.26 -20.18 -7.77
C ASN A 133 -30.63 -20.92 -6.49
N ASP A 134 -29.65 -21.26 -5.65
CA ASP A 134 -29.88 -21.94 -4.36
C ASP A 134 -30.84 -21.12 -3.47
N THR A 135 -30.62 -19.81 -3.36
CA THR A 135 -31.50 -18.91 -2.59
C THR A 135 -32.92 -18.84 -3.14
N LEU A 136 -33.10 -18.90 -4.47
CA LEU A 136 -34.44 -18.91 -5.08
C LEU A 136 -35.18 -20.22 -4.79
N THR A 137 -34.48 -21.36 -4.82
CA THR A 137 -35.07 -22.65 -4.41
C THR A 137 -35.46 -22.67 -2.93
N GLN A 138 -34.66 -22.07 -2.04
CA GLN A 138 -35.00 -22.01 -0.61
C GLN A 138 -36.18 -21.06 -0.31
N ALA A 139 -36.38 -20.01 -1.11
CA ALA A 139 -37.49 -19.08 -0.95
C ALA A 139 -38.82 -19.57 -1.57
N ALA A 140 -38.79 -20.67 -2.33
CA ALA A 140 -39.95 -21.26 -3.00
C ALA A 140 -40.64 -22.38 -2.18
N PHE A 141 -40.11 -22.73 -1.01
CA PHE A 141 -40.70 -23.63 -0.02
C PHE A 141 -41.08 -22.86 1.25
#